data_AF-A0A918TX07-F1
#
_entry.id   AF-A0A918TX07-F1
#
_cell.length_a   1.000
_cell.length_b   1.000
_cell.length_c   1.000
_cell.angle_alpha   90.00
_cell.angle_beta   90.00
_cell.angle_gamma   90.00
#
_symmetry.space_group_name_H-M   'P 1'
#
loop_
_entity.id
_entity.type
_entity.pdbx_description
1 polymer ?
#
loop_
_entity_poly.entity_id
_entity_poly.type
_entity_poly.pdbx_seq_one_letter_code
_entity_poly.pdbx_strand_id
1 'polypeptide(L)'
;MVQRTPPQYKTDDAAFPVRLYIVVPGDGLGKLMDVIYDRLVRELGRGEFAWHSGGAYGAQNRAAIYFRHPAAAAALLEAIPEIKIADGTMASTYSSPTFPFGRRRDGE
;
A
#
# COMPACT_ATOMS: atom_id res chain seq x y z
N MET A 1 -10.88 -34.69 11.31
CA MET A 1 -9.79 -33.68 11.33
C MET A 1 -10.29 -32.45 10.59
N VAL A 2 -10.36 -31.29 11.24
CA VAL A 2 -10.67 -30.02 10.57
C VAL A 2 -9.38 -29.51 9.94
N GLN A 3 -9.28 -29.52 8.61
CA GLN A 3 -8.23 -28.75 7.94
C GLN A 3 -8.55 -27.27 8.13
N ARG A 4 -7.78 -26.60 8.99
CA ARG A 4 -7.76 -25.14 9.04
C ARG A 4 -6.91 -24.65 7.88
N THR A 5 -7.56 -24.31 6.77
CA THR A 5 -6.90 -23.54 5.71
C THR A 5 -6.32 -22.28 6.34
N PRO A 6 -5.02 -21.97 6.15
CA PRO A 6 -4.48 -20.71 6.65
C PRO A 6 -5.29 -19.56 6.04
N PRO A 7 -5.58 -18.49 6.82
CA PRO A 7 -6.33 -17.36 6.30
C PRO A 7 -5.63 -16.82 5.05
N GLN A 8 -6.39 -16.58 3.98
CA GLN A 8 -5.91 -16.19 2.65
C GLN A 8 -4.82 -15.10 2.73
N TYR A 9 -5.05 -14.09 3.56
CA TYR A 9 -4.10 -13.00 3.82
C TYR A 9 -2.68 -13.47 4.19
N LYS A 10 -2.52 -14.54 4.98
CA LYS A 10 -1.17 -15.08 5.32
C LYS A 10 -0.50 -15.75 4.13
N THR A 11 -1.28 -16.36 3.25
CA THR A 11 -0.76 -16.98 2.02
C THR A 11 -0.33 -15.90 1.04
N ASP A 12 -1.13 -14.85 0.87
CA ASP A 12 -0.79 -13.68 0.05
C ASP A 12 0.42 -12.94 0.62
N ASP A 13 0.50 -12.77 1.94
CA ASP A 13 1.64 -12.16 2.66
C ASP A 13 2.98 -12.86 2.35
N ALA A 14 2.95 -14.19 2.20
CA ALA A 14 4.11 -15.00 1.82
C ALA A 14 4.36 -15.03 0.30
N ALA A 15 3.32 -14.92 -0.52
CA ALA A 15 3.42 -14.96 -1.99
C ALA A 15 3.81 -13.62 -2.62
N PHE A 16 3.53 -12.50 -1.94
CA PHE A 16 3.76 -11.16 -2.42
C PHE A 16 4.65 -10.39 -1.43
N PRO A 17 5.99 -10.47 -1.60
CA PRO A 17 6.94 -9.90 -0.65
C PRO A 17 6.93 -8.36 -0.63
N VAL A 18 6.41 -7.71 -1.67
CA VAL A 18 6.39 -6.25 -1.78
C VAL A 18 5.01 -5.71 -1.42
N ARG A 19 4.98 -4.75 -0.48
CA ARG A 19 3.75 -4.11 0.00
C ARG A 19 3.87 -2.61 -0.19
N LEU A 20 2.91 -2.06 -0.92
CA LEU A 20 2.75 -0.62 -1.06
C LEU A 20 1.51 -0.20 -0.27
N TYR A 21 1.71 0.64 0.74
CA TYR A 21 0.60 1.27 1.44
C TYR A 21 0.34 2.63 0.80
N ILE A 22 -0.92 2.91 0.45
CA ILE A 22 -1.34 4.18 -0.12
C ILE A 22 -2.37 4.84 0.79
N VAL A 23 -2.35 6.17 0.83
CA VAL A 23 -3.32 6.96 1.59
C VAL A 23 -4.69 6.86 0.93
N VAL A 24 -5.73 6.58 1.73
CA VAL A 24 -7.11 6.74 1.30
C VAL A 24 -7.51 8.20 1.55
N PRO A 25 -7.84 8.97 0.50
CA PRO A 25 -8.31 10.34 0.69
C PRO A 25 -9.65 10.35 1.46
N GLY A 26 -9.97 11.49 2.10
CA GLY A 26 -11.17 11.62 2.94
C GLY A 26 -12.50 11.38 2.19
N ASP A 27 -12.52 11.62 0.88
CA ASP A 27 -13.65 11.32 -0.01
C ASP A 27 -13.79 9.82 -0.34
N GLY A 28 -12.84 9.01 0.12
CA GLY A 28 -12.78 7.58 -0.14
C GLY A 28 -12.02 7.22 -1.42
N LEU A 29 -11.78 5.92 -1.57
CA LEU A 29 -10.98 5.38 -2.67
C LEU A 29 -11.80 5.10 -3.94
N GLY A 30 -13.11 5.33 -3.97
CA GLY A 30 -14.01 4.75 -4.99
C GLY A 30 -13.53 4.84 -6.44
N LYS A 31 -13.37 6.06 -6.98
CA LYS A 31 -12.91 6.27 -8.37
C LYS A 31 -11.42 5.96 -8.53
N LEU A 32 -10.60 6.35 -7.55
CA LEU A 32 -9.16 6.13 -7.59
C LEU A 32 -8.82 4.63 -7.59
N MET A 33 -9.58 3.81 -6.88
CA MET A 33 -9.42 2.37 -6.79
C MET A 33 -9.72 1.71 -8.13
N ASP A 34 -10.77 2.16 -8.84
CA ASP A 34 -11.10 1.67 -10.17
C ASP A 34 -9.99 2.00 -11.18
N VAL A 35 -9.49 3.24 -11.14
CA VAL A 35 -8.35 3.70 -11.97
C VAL A 35 -7.10 2.87 -11.68
N ILE A 36 -6.74 2.68 -10.41
CA ILE A 36 -5.58 1.88 -10.03
C ILE A 36 -5.78 0.43 -10.49
N TYR A 37 -6.97 -0.13 -10.29
CA TYR A 37 -7.25 -1.52 -10.65
C TYR A 37 -7.17 -1.76 -12.16
N ASP A 38 -7.79 -0.89 -12.98
CA ASP A 38 -7.69 -0.97 -14.45
C ASP A 38 -6.25 -0.89 -14.92
N ARG A 39 -5.46 0.04 -14.35
CA ARG A 39 -4.02 0.16 -14.65
C ARG A 39 -3.23 -1.09 -14.29
N LEU A 40 -3.38 -1.59 -13.07
CA LEU A 40 -2.71 -2.80 -12.62
C LEU A 40 -3.06 -4.00 -13.50
N VAL A 41 -4.31 -4.12 -13.92
CA VAL A 41 -4.75 -5.17 -14.85
C VAL A 41 -4.09 -5.01 -16.23
N ARG A 42 -3.94 -3.78 -16.73
CA ARG A 42 -3.32 -3.51 -18.04
C ARG A 42 -1.81 -3.72 -18.05
N GLU A 43 -1.13 -3.36 -16.97
CA GLU A 43 0.35 -3.36 -16.92
C GLU A 43 0.92 -4.69 -16.41
N LEU A 44 0.30 -5.28 -15.38
CA LEU A 44 0.82 -6.48 -14.71
C LEU A 44 0.02 -7.73 -15.04
N GLY A 45 -1.24 -7.56 -15.46
CA GLY A 45 -2.17 -8.65 -15.66
C GLY A 45 -2.90 -9.07 -14.38
N ARG A 46 -4.05 -9.73 -14.56
CA ARG A 46 -4.84 -10.27 -13.45
C ARG A 46 -4.06 -11.41 -12.77
N GLY A 47 -3.70 -11.22 -11.49
CA GLY A 47 -3.05 -12.25 -10.66
C GLY A 47 -1.63 -11.91 -10.19
N GLU A 48 -1.01 -10.87 -10.74
CA GLU A 48 0.33 -10.43 -10.34
C GLU A 48 0.32 -9.41 -9.18
N PHE A 49 -0.88 -9.02 -8.74
CA PHE A 49 -1.10 -8.15 -7.61
C PHE A 49 -2.28 -8.62 -6.75
N ALA A 50 -2.27 -8.25 -5.47
CA ALA A 50 -3.41 -8.40 -4.57
C ALA A 50 -3.74 -7.07 -3.88
N TRP A 51 -5.03 -6.83 -3.65
CA TRP A 51 -5.52 -5.61 -3.00
C TRP A 51 -6.21 -5.97 -1.69
N HIS A 52 -5.78 -5.33 -0.60
CA HIS A 52 -6.41 -5.48 0.71
C HIS A 52 -6.63 -4.13 1.38
N SER A 53 -7.59 -4.09 2.32
CA SER A 53 -7.68 -2.97 3.25
C SER A 53 -6.39 -2.93 4.07
N GLY A 54 -5.72 -1.78 4.09
CA GLY A 54 -4.51 -1.56 4.89
C GLY A 54 -4.83 -1.17 6.33
N GLY A 55 -6.12 -1.02 6.68
CA GLY A 55 -6.58 -0.49 7.95
C GLY A 55 -6.33 1.02 8.07
N ALA A 56 -6.15 1.50 9.29
CA ALA A 56 -5.78 2.88 9.57
C ALA A 56 -4.40 2.93 10.25
N TYR A 57 -3.65 3.99 10.00
CA TYR A 57 -2.43 4.31 10.72
C TYR A 57 -2.53 5.75 11.24
N GLY A 58 -2.66 5.92 12.56
CA GLY A 58 -3.07 7.19 13.16
C GLY A 58 -4.50 7.57 12.74
N ALA A 59 -4.70 8.80 12.30
CA ALA A 59 -5.99 9.30 11.82
C ALA A 59 -6.24 9.04 10.32
N GLN A 60 -5.33 8.36 9.63
CA GLN A 60 -5.37 8.21 8.18
C GLN A 60 -5.68 6.76 7.78
N ASN A 61 -6.72 6.60 6.97
CA ASN A 61 -7.05 5.33 6.34
C ASN A 61 -6.02 5.01 5.25
N ARG A 62 -5.65 3.73 5.12
CA ARG A 62 -4.72 3.26 4.10
C ARG A 62 -5.23 2.02 3.38
N ALA A 63 -4.89 1.90 2.10
CA ALA A 63 -5.03 0.66 1.33
C ALA A 63 -3.66 0.01 1.15
N ALA A 64 -3.65 -1.31 1.02
CA ALA A 64 -2.43 -2.09 0.86
C ALA A 64 -2.50 -2.84 -0.47
N ILE A 65 -1.52 -2.59 -1.33
CA ILE A 65 -1.34 -3.27 -2.61
C ILE A 65 -0.10 -4.15 -2.51
N TYR A 66 -0.27 -5.42 -2.85
CA TYR A 66 0.74 -6.45 -2.72
C TYR A 66 1.23 -6.81 -4.12
N PHE A 67 2.56 -6.90 -4.28
CA PHE A 67 3.22 -7.20 -5.54
C PHE A 67 4.25 -8.31 -5.38
N ARG A 68 4.48 -9.07 -6.45
CA ARG A 68 5.55 -10.08 -6.50
C ARG A 68 6.92 -9.44 -6.63
N HIS A 69 6.99 -8.33 -7.37
CA HIS A 69 8.25 -7.67 -7.72
C HIS A 69 8.20 -6.16 -7.42
N PRO A 70 9.30 -5.56 -6.95
CA PRO A 70 9.34 -4.13 -6.61
C PRO A 70 9.18 -3.22 -7.84
N ALA A 71 9.57 -3.70 -9.03
CA ALA A 71 9.38 -2.97 -10.28
C ALA A 71 7.91 -2.65 -10.55
N ALA A 72 6.98 -3.53 -10.15
CA ALA A 72 5.54 -3.31 -10.28
C ALA A 72 5.04 -2.15 -9.41
N ALA A 73 5.54 -2.08 -8.16
CA ALA A 73 5.21 -1.00 -7.26
C ALA A 73 5.76 0.35 -7.75
N ALA A 74 6.98 0.36 -8.30
CA ALA A 74 7.58 1.55 -8.89
C ALA A 74 6.79 2.04 -10.11
N ALA A 75 6.47 1.14 -11.05
CA ALA A 75 5.70 1.47 -12.24
C ALA A 75 4.33 2.09 -11.88
N LEU A 76 3.64 1.55 -10.87
CA LEU A 76 2.37 2.11 -10.41
C LEU A 76 2.52 3.56 -9.90
N LEU A 77 3.57 3.83 -9.10
CA LEU A 77 3.83 5.16 -8.56
C LEU A 77 4.19 6.18 -9.65
N GLU A 78 4.92 5.74 -10.68
CA GLU A 78 5.24 6.58 -11.84
C GLU A 78 4.00 6.85 -12.71
N ALA A 79 3.12 5.85 -12.86
CA ALA A 79 1.92 5.95 -13.67
C ALA A 79 0.82 6.82 -13.04
N ILE A 80 0.77 6.89 -11.71
CA ILE A 80 -0.28 7.61 -10.97
C ILE A 80 0.36 8.53 -9.92
N PRO A 81 0.85 9.71 -10.34
CA PRO A 81 1.58 10.62 -9.45
C PRO A 81 0.70 11.24 -8.34
N GLU A 82 -0.62 11.12 -8.44
CA GLU A 82 -1.55 11.55 -7.39
C GLU A 82 -1.57 10.61 -6.16
N ILE A 83 -1.03 9.39 -6.30
CA ILE A 83 -0.96 8.44 -5.19
C ILE A 83 0.05 8.92 -4.15
N LYS A 84 -0.43 9.15 -2.94
CA LYS A 84 0.42 9.40 -1.78
C LYS A 84 0.73 8.09 -1.06
N ILE A 85 2.02 7.84 -0.85
CA ILE A 85 2.47 6.67 -0.09
C ILE A 85 2.13 6.89 1.38
N ALA A 86 1.53 5.88 2.01
CA ALA A 86 1.29 5.81 3.44
C ALA A 86 2.43 5.02 4.12
N ASP A 87 3.68 5.42 3.87
CA ASP A 87 4.88 4.72 4.35
C ASP A 87 5.08 4.83 5.87
N GLY A 88 4.24 5.62 6.54
CA GLY A 88 4.25 5.77 8.00
C GLY A 88 5.45 6.55 8.52
N THR A 89 6.43 6.93 7.69
CA THR A 89 7.62 7.68 8.11
C THR A 89 7.31 9.13 8.48
N MET A 90 6.16 9.65 8.03
CA MET A 90 5.64 10.96 8.41
C MET A 90 4.79 10.93 9.69
N ALA A 91 4.52 9.76 10.25
CA ALA A 91 3.73 9.67 11.45
C ALA A 91 4.56 10.05 12.69
N SER A 92 3.92 10.74 13.62
CA SER A 92 4.55 11.20 14.87
C SER A 92 5.12 10.06 15.72
N THR A 93 4.58 8.85 15.58
CA THR A 93 4.99 7.65 16.31
C THR A 93 6.15 6.90 15.65
N TYR A 94 6.54 7.25 14.43
CA TYR A 94 7.63 6.58 13.74
C TYR A 94 8.98 7.16 14.17
N SER A 95 9.85 6.28 14.66
CA SER A 95 11.25 6.56 14.98
C SER A 95 12.12 5.72 14.06
N SER A 96 12.95 6.36 13.25
CA SER A 96 14.05 5.67 12.57
C SER A 96 15.28 5.74 13.46
N PRO A 97 16.11 4.70 13.57
CA PRO A 97 17.38 4.78 14.30
C PRO A 97 18.34 5.84 13.72
N THR A 98 18.12 6.28 12.47
CA THR A 98 18.97 7.24 11.75
C THR A 98 18.37 8.65 11.64
N PHE A 99 17.08 8.84 11.97
CA PHE A 99 16.41 10.15 11.85
C PHE A 99 15.64 10.52 13.13
N PRO A 100 15.62 11.81 13.53
CA PRO A 100 14.77 12.25 14.63
C PRO A 100 13.29 12.00 14.34
N PHE A 101 12.49 11.80 15.39
CA PHE A 101 11.08 11.48 15.32
C PHE A 101 10.29 12.37 14.35
N GLY A 102 9.46 11.74 13.51
CA GLY A 102 8.39 12.40 12.78
C GLY A 102 8.76 13.16 11.50
N ARG A 103 9.99 13.02 10.95
CA ARG A 103 10.46 13.58 9.66
C ARG A 103 9.76 14.91 9.29
N ARG A 104 9.64 15.84 10.25
CA ARG A 104 9.05 17.15 9.98
C ARG A 104 10.02 17.84 9.03
N ARG A 105 9.56 18.23 7.85
CA ARG A 105 10.27 19.30 7.14
C ARG A 105 10.21 20.49 8.07
N ASP A 106 11.38 20.95 8.48
CA ASP A 106 11.52 22.28 9.05
C ASP A 106 11.05 23.27 7.97
N GLY A 107 10.01 24.06 8.30
CA GLY A 107 9.55 25.20 7.50
C GLY A 107 8.47 24.92 6.45
N GLU A 108 7.21 25.12 6.82
CA GLU A 108 6.22 25.89 6.04
C GLU A 108 5.30 26.65 7.00
#